data_AF-A0A061ET51-F1
#
_entry.id   AF-A0A061ET51-F1
#
_cell.length_a   1.000
_cell.length_b   1.000
_cell.length_c   1.000
_cell.angle_alpha   90.00
_cell.angle_beta   90.00
_cell.angle_gamma   90.00
#
_symmetry.space_group_name_H-M   'P 1'
#
loop_
_entity.id
_entity.type
_entity.pdbx_description
1 polymer ?
#
loop_
_entity_poly.entity_id
_entity_poly.type
_entity_poly.pdbx_seq_one_letter_code
_entity_poly.pdbx_strand_id
1 'polypeptide(L)'
;MDCEMKKNSHDGIVVNGKNEGVFGSPAKRIKLIIDTDPGIDDSMAILMAFQSPELEILGLTTIFGNVATEDATRDSTFANKVKNIVVLGGAFFALGNVNPAAEANIYGDPEAADVVFTSGANIVVVGINITTQVKMTDDDLLELKQSKGKYAQLLSNMCKFYRDWHVKSDGVYGIFLHDPVSFVALVRPDLFTYKKGVVRVETQGICVGHTLLDQGLKRWNGSNPWTGYSPVSVAWTVN
;
A
#
# COMPACT_ATOMS: atom_id res chain seq x y z
N MET A 1 -3.25 61.34 -25.80
CA MET A 1 -2.25 60.93 -24.80
C MET A 1 -2.69 59.59 -24.27
N ASP A 2 -2.07 58.54 -24.83
CA ASP A 2 -1.57 57.31 -24.20
C ASP A 2 -2.36 56.71 -23.02
N CYS A 3 -2.93 55.50 -23.17
CA CYS A 3 -2.29 54.15 -23.05
C CYS A 3 -2.61 53.61 -21.62
N GLU A 4 -3.22 52.45 -21.35
CA GLU A 4 -2.96 51.08 -21.81
C GLU A 4 -4.20 50.13 -21.68
N MET A 5 -4.50 49.41 -22.77
CA MET A 5 -4.67 47.94 -22.95
C MET A 5 -5.46 47.10 -21.90
N LYS A 6 -6.73 46.70 -22.14
CA LYS A 6 -7.24 45.48 -22.84
C LYS A 6 -6.61 44.13 -22.42
N LYS A 7 -7.38 43.09 -22.05
CA LYS A 7 -8.22 42.31 -22.99
C LYS A 7 -9.37 41.52 -22.35
N ASN A 8 -10.43 41.43 -23.16
CA ASN A 8 -11.69 40.72 -23.00
C ASN A 8 -11.60 39.18 -23.13
N SER A 9 -12.66 38.60 -22.57
CA SER A 9 -13.37 37.36 -22.91
C SER A 9 -13.35 36.92 -24.39
N HIS A 10 -13.28 35.60 -24.63
CA HIS A 10 -14.42 34.75 -25.03
C HIS A 10 -13.98 33.39 -25.57
N ASP A 11 -14.90 32.44 -25.41
CA ASP A 11 -14.97 31.13 -26.04
C ASP A 11 -14.50 31.11 -27.51
N GLY A 12 -13.85 30.01 -27.88
CA GLY A 12 -13.54 29.69 -29.27
C GLY A 12 -13.71 28.19 -29.52
N ILE A 13 -14.72 27.84 -30.31
CA ILE A 13 -14.76 26.59 -31.10
C ILE A 13 -13.83 26.78 -32.29
N VAL A 14 -13.02 25.76 -32.61
CA VAL A 14 -12.32 25.64 -33.91
C VAL A 14 -12.56 24.23 -34.46
N VAL A 15 -13.06 24.18 -35.70
CA VAL A 15 -13.18 22.98 -36.54
C VAL A 15 -12.13 23.06 -37.66
N ASN A 16 -11.54 21.89 -37.97
CA ASN A 16 -10.58 21.53 -39.03
C ASN A 16 -9.08 21.64 -38.74
N GLY A 17 -8.48 20.47 -38.49
CA GLY A 17 -7.37 20.01 -39.33
C GLY A 17 -5.96 20.18 -38.81
N LYS A 18 -5.60 19.47 -37.73
CA LYS A 18 -4.38 18.64 -37.55
C LYS A 18 -4.15 18.41 -36.05
N ASN A 19 -4.04 17.13 -35.68
CA ASN A 19 -3.66 16.68 -34.35
C ASN A 19 -2.28 17.22 -33.97
N GLU A 20 -2.23 18.19 -33.05
CA GLU A 20 -1.10 18.32 -32.13
C GLU A 20 -1.65 18.50 -30.71
N GLY A 21 -1.13 17.66 -29.81
CA GLY A 21 -1.77 17.27 -28.56
C GLY A 21 -2.05 18.41 -27.60
N VAL A 22 -3.33 18.57 -27.27
CA VAL A 22 -3.77 19.18 -26.01
C VAL A 22 -3.49 18.17 -24.89
N PHE A 23 -2.21 17.99 -24.54
CA PHE A 23 -1.89 17.44 -23.24
C PHE A 23 -2.16 18.55 -22.23
N GLY A 24 -3.33 18.46 -21.60
CA GLY A 24 -3.57 19.14 -20.34
C GLY A 24 -2.38 18.87 -19.40
N SER A 25 -2.01 19.89 -18.61
CA SER A 25 -0.93 19.80 -17.62
C SER A 25 -0.94 18.42 -16.95
N PRO A 26 0.16 17.66 -16.96
CA PRO A 26 0.16 16.35 -16.33
C PRO A 26 -0.18 16.53 -14.85
N ALA A 27 -1.18 15.81 -14.37
CA ALA A 27 -1.45 15.70 -12.95
C ALA A 27 -0.14 15.33 -12.24
N LYS A 28 0.16 15.98 -11.12
CA LYS A 28 1.43 15.77 -10.40
C LYS A 28 1.52 14.30 -9.97
N ARG A 29 2.45 13.55 -10.57
CA ARG A 29 2.70 12.14 -10.27
C ARG A 29 3.11 11.94 -8.80
N ILE A 30 2.66 10.83 -8.22
CA ILE A 30 3.04 10.41 -6.88
C ILE A 30 4.45 9.82 -6.96
N LYS A 31 5.37 10.37 -6.18
CA LYS A 31 6.73 9.87 -6.06
C LYS A 31 6.75 8.69 -5.10
N LEU A 32 7.22 7.53 -5.56
CA LEU A 32 7.16 6.27 -4.82
C LEU A 32 8.55 5.64 -4.71
N ILE A 33 8.93 5.24 -3.50
CA ILE A 33 9.99 4.26 -3.25
C ILE A 33 9.29 2.98 -2.85
N ILE A 34 9.62 1.88 -3.50
CA ILE A 34 9.11 0.55 -3.17
C ILE A 34 10.20 -0.16 -2.40
N ASP A 35 9.87 -0.67 -1.22
CA ASP A 35 10.74 -1.56 -0.45
C ASP A 35 9.95 -2.84 -0.16
N THR A 36 10.41 -3.99 -0.69
CA THR A 36 9.63 -5.23 -0.68
C THR A 36 10.53 -6.47 -0.72
N ASP A 37 10.06 -7.61 -0.22
CA ASP A 37 10.74 -8.90 -0.36
C ASP A 37 10.14 -9.68 -1.54
N PRO A 38 10.79 -9.75 -2.72
CA PRO A 38 10.10 -10.08 -3.96
C PRO A 38 9.60 -11.54 -4.02
N GLY A 39 8.30 -11.70 -3.84
CA GLY A 39 7.49 -12.86 -4.15
C GLY A 39 6.68 -12.71 -5.45
N ILE A 40 5.72 -13.62 -5.63
CA ILE A 40 4.86 -13.66 -6.83
C ILE A 40 3.94 -12.43 -6.87
N ASP A 41 3.28 -12.11 -5.77
CA ASP A 41 2.40 -10.95 -5.62
C ASP A 41 3.16 -9.62 -5.63
N ASP A 42 4.34 -9.54 -5.03
CA ASP A 42 5.22 -8.35 -5.14
C ASP A 42 5.55 -8.04 -6.61
N SER A 43 5.89 -9.07 -7.38
CA SER A 43 6.24 -8.92 -8.80
C SER A 43 5.07 -8.33 -9.60
N MET A 44 3.83 -8.68 -9.24
CA MET A 44 2.63 -8.10 -9.83
C MET A 44 2.47 -6.63 -9.44
N ALA A 45 2.63 -6.30 -8.16
CA ALA A 45 2.53 -4.94 -7.65
C ALA A 45 3.60 -4.01 -8.25
N ILE A 46 4.85 -4.47 -8.33
CA ILE A 46 5.96 -3.75 -8.97
C ILE A 46 5.63 -3.50 -10.45
N LEU A 47 5.14 -4.52 -11.18
CA LEU A 47 4.76 -4.34 -12.57
C LEU A 47 3.64 -3.30 -12.72
N MET A 48 2.60 -3.36 -11.88
CA MET A 48 1.53 -2.36 -11.85
C MET A 48 2.09 -0.95 -11.59
N ALA A 49 3.02 -0.82 -10.66
CA ALA A 49 3.67 0.45 -10.32
C ALA A 49 4.43 1.05 -11.51
N PHE A 50 5.22 0.24 -12.23
CA PHE A 50 5.94 0.69 -13.42
C PHE A 50 5.03 0.97 -14.64
N GLN A 51 3.81 0.45 -14.66
CA GLN A 51 2.84 0.71 -15.73
C GLN A 51 1.85 1.84 -15.40
N SER A 52 1.79 2.31 -14.16
CA SER A 52 0.86 3.35 -13.71
C SER A 52 1.32 4.74 -14.14
N PRO A 53 0.52 5.50 -14.93
CA PRO A 53 0.85 6.88 -15.27
C PRO A 53 0.77 7.84 -14.08
N GLU A 54 0.12 7.44 -12.98
CA GLU A 54 -0.01 8.19 -11.74
C GLU A 54 1.29 8.25 -10.93
N LEU A 55 2.26 7.36 -11.21
CA LEU A 55 3.45 7.17 -10.39
C LEU A 55 4.76 7.58 -11.07
N GLU A 56 5.68 8.05 -10.23
CA GLU A 56 7.08 8.26 -10.53
C GLU A 56 7.89 7.41 -9.54
N ILE A 57 8.38 6.25 -10.00
CA ILE A 57 9.20 5.35 -9.18
C ILE A 57 10.58 5.98 -9.00
N LEU A 58 10.90 6.39 -7.78
CA LEU A 58 12.19 6.98 -7.41
C LEU A 58 13.24 5.93 -7.07
N GLY A 59 12.79 4.75 -6.61
CA GLY A 59 13.66 3.66 -6.19
C GLY A 59 12.86 2.39 -5.92
N LEU A 60 13.51 1.26 -6.13
CA LEU A 60 13.05 -0.07 -5.73
C LEU A 60 14.18 -0.69 -4.92
N THR A 61 13.90 -1.02 -3.66
CA THR A 61 14.81 -1.72 -2.76
C THR A 61 14.20 -3.08 -2.40
N THR A 62 15.07 -4.03 -2.11
CA THR A 62 14.69 -5.34 -1.60
C THR A 62 15.52 -5.60 -0.36
N ILE A 63 14.94 -5.46 0.82
CA ILE A 63 15.65 -5.72 2.07
C ILE A 63 15.20 -7.03 2.69
N PHE A 64 16.19 -7.79 3.14
CA PHE A 64 16.06 -8.72 4.25
C PHE A 64 16.87 -8.09 5.40
N GLY A 65 16.26 -7.90 6.58
CA GLY A 65 16.83 -7.16 7.70
C GLY A 65 18.23 -7.66 8.09
N ASN A 66 19.28 -6.97 7.62
CA ASN A 66 20.67 -7.30 7.90
C ASN A 66 21.37 -6.26 8.80
N VAL A 67 20.65 -5.23 9.22
CA VAL A 67 21.11 -4.15 10.10
C VAL A 67 20.05 -3.96 11.18
N ALA A 68 20.47 -3.71 12.43
CA ALA A 68 19.54 -3.46 13.52
C ALA A 68 18.70 -2.21 13.24
N THR A 69 17.41 -2.24 13.60
CA THR A 69 16.47 -1.13 13.42
C THR A 69 17.00 0.19 13.97
N GLU A 70 17.70 0.15 15.10
CA GLU A 70 18.35 1.31 15.73
C GLU A 70 19.38 1.97 14.82
N ASP A 71 20.12 1.18 14.04
CA ASP A 71 21.13 1.67 13.10
C ASP A 71 20.50 2.20 11.80
N ALA A 72 19.40 1.58 11.35
CA ALA A 72 18.67 2.01 10.16
C ALA A 72 17.87 3.32 10.38
N THR A 73 17.48 3.61 11.62
CA THR A 73 16.58 4.72 11.96
C THR A 73 17.29 5.92 12.61
N ARG A 74 18.62 5.97 12.57
CA ARG A 74 19.45 7.04 13.19
C ARG A 74 19.12 8.45 12.69
N ASP A 75 18.63 8.61 11.46
CA ASP A 75 18.10 9.90 10.98
C ASP A 75 16.65 10.09 11.42
N SER A 76 16.48 10.67 12.61
CA SER A 76 15.16 11.05 13.16
C SER A 76 14.38 12.04 12.30
N THR A 77 14.98 12.62 11.25
CA THR A 77 14.31 13.53 10.32
C THR A 77 13.75 12.83 9.09
N PHE A 78 14.06 11.54 8.85
CA PHE A 78 13.58 10.79 7.69
C PHE A 78 12.05 10.78 7.59
N ALA A 79 11.37 10.52 8.71
CA ALA A 79 9.91 10.54 8.80
C ALA A 79 9.30 11.88 8.33
N ASN A 80 9.99 13.00 8.54
CA ASN A 80 9.54 14.34 8.13
C ASN A 80 9.84 14.64 6.64
N LYS A 81 10.75 13.88 6.01
CA LYS A 81 11.13 14.05 4.61
C LYS A 81 10.23 13.23 3.67
N VAL A 82 9.60 12.16 4.18
CA VAL A 82 8.70 11.31 3.41
C VAL A 82 7.27 11.85 3.50
N LYS A 83 6.63 12.08 2.34
CA LYS A 83 5.27 12.64 2.30
C LYS A 83 4.20 11.66 2.78
N ASN A 84 4.31 10.40 2.34
CA ASN A 84 3.38 9.32 2.65
C ASN A 84 4.16 8.01 2.67
N ILE A 85 3.86 7.14 3.61
CA ILE A 85 4.32 5.74 3.64
C ILE A 85 3.08 4.87 3.53
N VAL A 86 3.05 3.95 2.57
CA VAL A 86 2.01 2.91 2.51
C VAL A 86 2.66 1.60 2.93
N VAL A 87 2.16 1.00 4.00
CA VAL A 87 2.65 -0.26 4.55
C VAL A 87 1.64 -1.34 4.22
N LEU A 88 2.07 -2.38 3.49
CA LEU A 88 1.37 -3.66 3.50
C LEU A 88 1.82 -4.42 4.75
N GLY A 89 0.91 -4.67 5.67
CA GLY A 89 1.20 -5.51 6.82
C GLY A 89 0.24 -5.33 7.97
N GLY A 90 0.30 -6.29 8.88
CA GLY A 90 -0.49 -6.32 10.10
C GLY A 90 -1.85 -7.00 9.94
N ALA A 91 -2.42 -7.39 11.07
CA ALA A 91 -3.74 -8.01 11.17
C ALA A 91 -4.59 -7.23 12.18
N PHE A 92 -5.46 -6.35 11.67
CA PHE A 92 -6.29 -5.51 12.52
C PHE A 92 -7.66 -6.16 12.73
N PHE A 93 -7.90 -6.68 13.93
CA PHE A 93 -9.13 -7.41 14.30
C PHE A 93 -9.42 -8.62 13.39
N ALA A 94 -8.35 -9.26 12.91
CA ALA A 94 -8.38 -10.46 12.07
C ALA A 94 -7.27 -11.43 12.51
N LEU A 95 -7.30 -12.66 11.99
CA LEU A 95 -6.22 -13.62 12.19
C LEU A 95 -4.99 -13.24 11.36
N GLY A 96 -3.81 -13.55 11.89
CA GLY A 96 -2.56 -13.51 11.14
C GLY A 96 -2.38 -14.69 10.17
N ASN A 97 -1.38 -14.60 9.28
CA ASN A 97 -1.02 -15.64 8.32
C ASN A 97 0.29 -16.39 8.65
N VAL A 98 1.08 -15.92 9.62
CA VAL A 98 2.23 -16.69 10.16
C VAL A 98 1.79 -17.54 11.35
N ASN A 99 1.05 -16.91 12.25
CA ASN A 99 0.42 -17.53 13.41
C ASN A 99 -0.92 -16.82 13.66
N PRO A 100 -1.77 -17.29 14.60
CA PRO A 100 -3.08 -16.68 14.81
C PRO A 100 -3.05 -15.17 15.14
N ALA A 101 -1.93 -14.63 15.63
CA ALA A 101 -1.78 -13.25 16.06
C ALA A 101 -1.10 -12.33 15.02
N ALA A 102 -0.20 -12.85 14.19
CA ALA A 102 0.74 -12.03 13.43
C ALA A 102 0.71 -12.27 11.91
N GLU A 103 0.84 -11.15 11.19
CA GLU A 103 1.00 -11.12 9.74
C GLU A 103 2.50 -11.18 9.37
N ALA A 104 2.83 -11.79 8.23
CA ALA A 104 4.17 -12.13 7.79
C ALA A 104 5.17 -10.98 7.78
N ASN A 105 4.83 -9.84 7.19
CA ASN A 105 5.74 -8.70 7.09
C ASN A 105 6.05 -8.12 8.47
N ILE A 106 5.05 -7.99 9.33
CA ILE A 106 5.24 -7.48 10.69
C ILE A 106 5.95 -8.50 11.59
N TYR A 107 5.70 -9.80 11.40
CA TYR A 107 6.39 -10.87 12.12
C TYR A 107 7.86 -10.97 11.75
N GLY A 108 8.22 -10.60 10.51
CA GLY A 108 9.60 -10.63 10.02
C GLY A 108 10.53 -9.69 10.79
N ASP A 109 10.05 -8.49 11.15
CA ASP A 109 10.77 -7.52 11.99
C ASP A 109 9.78 -6.67 12.82
N PRO A 110 9.30 -7.20 13.96
CA PRO A 110 8.33 -6.52 14.82
C PRO A 110 8.84 -5.20 15.39
N GLU A 111 10.13 -5.13 15.72
CA GLU A 111 10.80 -3.93 16.23
C GLU A 111 10.82 -2.82 15.18
N ALA A 112 11.20 -3.12 13.93
CA ALA A 112 11.15 -2.16 12.83
C ALA A 112 9.72 -1.68 12.59
N ALA A 113 8.74 -2.58 12.60
CA ALA A 113 7.34 -2.21 12.42
C ALA A 113 6.83 -1.26 13.52
N ASP A 114 7.16 -1.51 14.80
CA ASP A 114 6.77 -0.62 15.90
C ASP A 114 7.41 0.77 15.75
N VAL A 115 8.69 0.82 15.37
CA VAL A 115 9.40 2.09 15.11
C VAL A 115 8.78 2.85 13.93
N VAL A 116 8.43 2.17 12.84
CA VAL A 116 7.75 2.79 11.69
C VAL A 116 6.41 3.36 12.13
N PHE A 117 5.54 2.58 12.77
CA PHE A 117 4.21 3.04 13.19
C PHE A 117 4.25 4.16 14.23
N THR A 118 5.31 4.23 15.03
CA THR A 118 5.49 5.27 16.06
C THR A 118 6.34 6.47 15.62
N SER A 119 6.89 6.45 14.40
CA SER A 119 7.79 7.49 13.87
C SER A 119 7.20 8.88 13.71
N GLY A 120 5.86 8.99 13.68
CA GLY A 120 5.15 10.24 13.38
C GLY A 120 5.04 10.58 11.89
N ALA A 121 5.51 9.70 11.00
CA ALA A 121 5.30 9.85 9.57
C ALA A 121 3.81 9.72 9.19
N ASN A 122 3.44 10.28 8.04
CA ASN A 122 2.10 10.09 7.50
C ASN A 122 1.97 8.70 6.88
N ILE A 123 1.45 7.75 7.66
CA ILE A 123 1.39 6.33 7.30
C ILE A 123 -0.05 5.92 6.98
N VAL A 124 -0.19 5.18 5.88
CA VAL A 124 -1.36 4.37 5.55
C VAL A 124 -0.96 2.90 5.70
N VAL A 125 -1.74 2.13 6.45
CA VAL A 125 -1.50 0.69 6.67
C VAL A 125 -2.61 -0.10 6.01
N VAL A 126 -2.25 -1.04 5.16
CA VAL A 126 -3.16 -2.00 4.51
C VAL A 126 -2.86 -3.37 5.11
N GLY A 127 -3.69 -3.79 6.07
CA GLY A 127 -3.52 -5.07 6.75
C GLY A 127 -4.21 -6.22 6.03
N ILE A 128 -3.91 -7.44 6.49
CA ILE A 128 -4.50 -8.68 5.94
C ILE A 128 -6.02 -8.75 6.13
N ASN A 129 -6.56 -8.00 7.10
CA ASN A 129 -8.00 -7.80 7.28
C ASN A 129 -8.67 -7.18 6.05
N ILE A 130 -7.93 -6.47 5.20
CA ILE A 130 -8.42 -5.90 3.93
C ILE A 130 -8.08 -6.80 2.75
N THR A 131 -6.82 -7.20 2.63
CA THR A 131 -6.35 -7.90 1.43
C THR A 131 -7.03 -9.25 1.23
N THR A 132 -7.45 -9.92 2.31
CA THR A 132 -8.18 -11.20 2.22
C THR A 132 -9.65 -11.03 1.82
N GLN A 133 -10.17 -9.81 1.75
CA GLN A 133 -11.49 -9.54 1.16
C GLN A 133 -11.42 -9.46 -0.37
N VAL A 134 -10.23 -9.19 -0.93
CA VAL A 134 -10.02 -9.03 -2.38
C VAL A 134 -9.38 -10.31 -2.92
N LYS A 135 -10.24 -11.20 -3.43
CA LYS A 135 -9.82 -12.49 -3.98
C LYS A 135 -9.98 -12.52 -5.49
N MET A 136 -8.94 -12.91 -6.21
CA MET A 136 -9.10 -13.37 -7.58
C MET A 136 -9.57 -14.82 -7.60
N THR A 137 -10.71 -15.04 -8.23
CA THR A 137 -11.31 -16.36 -8.43
C THR A 137 -10.66 -17.09 -9.61
N ASP A 138 -10.97 -18.37 -9.76
CA ASP A 138 -10.53 -19.16 -10.91
C ASP A 138 -11.04 -18.59 -12.23
N ASP A 139 -12.25 -18.00 -12.22
CA ASP A 139 -12.84 -17.35 -13.39
C ASP A 139 -12.06 -16.07 -13.75
N ASP A 140 -11.69 -15.25 -12.77
CA ASP A 140 -10.86 -14.06 -12.99
C ASP A 140 -9.47 -14.42 -13.53
N LEU A 141 -8.88 -15.50 -13.02
CA LEU A 141 -7.59 -16.01 -13.49
C LEU A 141 -7.68 -16.54 -14.94
N LEU A 142 -8.80 -17.16 -15.29
CA LEU A 142 -9.07 -17.62 -16.65
C LEU A 142 -9.29 -16.43 -17.60
N GLU A 143 -10.04 -15.42 -17.17
CA GLU A 143 -10.25 -14.19 -17.91
C GLU A 143 -8.91 -13.47 -18.16
N LEU A 144 -8.07 -13.32 -17.12
CA LEU A 144 -6.73 -12.77 -17.24
C LEU A 144 -5.92 -13.51 -18.30
N LYS A 145 -5.93 -14.85 -18.28
CA LYS A 145 -5.22 -15.69 -19.25
C LYS A 145 -5.72 -15.51 -20.68
N GLN A 146 -7.02 -15.28 -20.86
CA GLN A 146 -7.64 -15.11 -22.17
C GLN A 146 -7.56 -13.67 -22.69
N SER A 147 -7.19 -12.71 -21.84
CA SER A 147 -7.06 -11.31 -22.21
C SER A 147 -5.94 -11.05 -23.23
N LYS A 148 -6.02 -9.93 -23.94
CA LYS A 148 -4.97 -9.44 -24.85
C LYS A 148 -3.94 -8.56 -24.12
N GLY A 149 -3.87 -8.64 -22.79
CA GLY A 149 -2.95 -7.86 -21.98
C GLY A 149 -1.50 -8.20 -22.29
N LYS A 150 -0.64 -7.18 -22.42
CA LYS A 150 0.78 -7.34 -22.75
C LYS A 150 1.51 -8.35 -21.84
N TYR A 151 1.13 -8.41 -20.57
CA TYR A 151 1.74 -9.27 -19.54
C TYR A 151 0.81 -10.41 -19.09
N ALA A 152 -0.35 -10.59 -19.73
CA ALA A 152 -1.39 -11.53 -19.31
C ALA A 152 -0.87 -12.96 -19.12
N GLN A 153 -0.11 -13.46 -20.08
CA GLN A 153 0.42 -14.83 -20.02
C GLN A 153 1.48 -15.01 -18.92
N LEU A 154 2.31 -13.99 -18.69
CA LEU A 154 3.32 -14.00 -17.63
C LEU A 154 2.63 -14.02 -16.25
N LEU A 155 1.71 -13.09 -16.03
CA LEU A 155 0.94 -12.99 -14.78
C LEU A 155 0.13 -14.26 -14.53
N SER A 156 -0.57 -14.78 -15.53
CA SER A 156 -1.33 -16.04 -15.41
C SER A 156 -0.44 -17.22 -14.99
N ASN A 157 0.77 -17.32 -15.53
CA ASN A 157 1.72 -18.38 -15.16
C ASN A 157 2.17 -18.22 -13.70
N MET A 158 2.47 -17.00 -13.25
CA MET A 158 2.84 -16.71 -11.87
C MET A 158 1.68 -17.03 -10.90
N CYS A 159 0.47 -16.55 -11.20
CA CYS A 159 -0.73 -16.78 -10.41
C CYS A 159 -1.06 -18.26 -10.27
N LYS A 160 -0.78 -19.10 -11.29
CA LYS A 160 -1.02 -20.54 -11.20
C LYS A 160 -0.25 -21.17 -10.04
N PHE A 161 1.05 -20.89 -9.91
CA PHE A 161 1.86 -21.42 -8.81
C PHE A 161 1.35 -20.93 -7.45
N TYR A 162 0.99 -19.66 -7.35
CA TYR A 162 0.50 -19.06 -6.11
C TYR A 162 -0.86 -19.63 -5.70
N ARG A 163 -1.74 -19.90 -6.67
CA ARG A 163 -3.02 -20.58 -6.47
C ARG A 163 -2.83 -22.01 -5.96
N ASP A 164 -1.94 -22.77 -6.58
CA ASP A 164 -1.69 -24.15 -6.18
C ASP A 164 -1.15 -24.23 -4.74
N TRP A 165 -0.36 -23.22 -4.32
CA TRP A 165 0.05 -23.06 -2.93
C TRP A 165 -1.14 -22.76 -2.00
N HIS A 166 -1.96 -21.75 -2.30
CA HIS A 166 -3.14 -21.37 -1.49
C HIS A 166 -4.16 -22.50 -1.29
N VAL A 167 -4.40 -23.29 -2.33
CA VAL A 167 -5.29 -24.47 -2.24
C VAL A 167 -4.71 -25.50 -1.27
N LYS A 168 -3.38 -25.67 -1.26
CA LYS A 168 -2.69 -26.64 -0.43
C LYS A 168 -2.52 -26.16 1.02
N SER A 169 -2.22 -24.88 1.24
CA SER A 169 -2.01 -24.30 2.57
C SER A 169 -3.33 -24.07 3.29
N ASP A 170 -4.25 -23.38 2.64
CA ASP A 170 -5.41 -22.75 3.30
C ASP A 170 -6.74 -23.36 2.85
N GLY A 171 -6.71 -24.27 1.87
CA GLY A 171 -7.92 -24.83 1.25
C GLY A 171 -8.72 -23.80 0.44
N VAL A 172 -8.11 -22.66 0.12
CA VAL A 172 -8.76 -21.56 -0.59
C VAL A 172 -8.62 -21.77 -2.09
N TYR A 173 -9.76 -21.83 -2.79
CA TYR A 173 -9.81 -21.79 -4.25
C TYR A 173 -9.83 -20.31 -4.70
N GLY A 174 -8.69 -19.88 -5.25
CA GLY A 174 -8.40 -18.51 -5.68
C GLY A 174 -7.03 -18.05 -5.17
N ILE A 175 -6.74 -16.76 -5.32
CA ILE A 175 -5.55 -16.11 -4.74
C ILE A 175 -5.92 -14.79 -4.08
N PHE A 176 -5.25 -14.46 -2.98
CA PHE A 176 -5.25 -13.11 -2.41
C PHE A 176 -4.04 -12.36 -2.94
N LEU A 177 -4.27 -11.19 -3.51
CA LEU A 177 -3.20 -10.35 -4.07
C LEU A 177 -2.86 -9.24 -3.08
N HIS A 178 -2.09 -9.58 -2.05
CA HIS A 178 -1.77 -8.68 -0.93
C HIS A 178 -1.14 -7.36 -1.41
N ASP A 179 -0.02 -7.47 -2.14
CA ASP A 179 0.75 -6.33 -2.64
C ASP A 179 0.01 -5.50 -3.68
N PRO A 180 -0.65 -6.12 -4.70
CA PRO A 180 -1.49 -5.36 -5.61
C PRO A 180 -2.61 -4.57 -4.91
N VAL A 181 -3.23 -5.10 -3.84
CA VAL A 181 -4.26 -4.37 -3.08
C VAL A 181 -3.66 -3.18 -2.35
N SER A 182 -2.49 -3.34 -1.71
CA SER A 182 -1.77 -2.24 -1.08
C SER A 182 -1.39 -1.14 -2.09
N PHE A 183 -0.94 -1.55 -3.27
CA PHE A 183 -0.69 -0.66 -4.39
C PHE A 183 -1.94 0.11 -4.82
N VAL A 184 -3.08 -0.56 -4.95
CA VAL A 184 -4.35 0.10 -5.31
C VAL A 184 -4.77 1.11 -4.23
N ALA A 185 -4.51 0.86 -2.96
CA ALA A 185 -4.76 1.84 -1.89
C ALA A 185 -3.93 3.13 -2.03
N LEU A 186 -2.75 3.06 -2.66
CA LEU A 186 -1.94 4.24 -2.97
C LEU A 186 -2.50 5.05 -4.14
N VAL A 187 -2.88 4.38 -5.25
CA VAL A 187 -3.28 5.07 -6.50
C VAL A 187 -4.78 5.35 -6.59
N ARG A 188 -5.60 4.58 -5.87
CA ARG A 188 -7.07 4.67 -5.82
C ARG A 188 -7.56 4.60 -4.37
N PRO A 189 -7.15 5.55 -3.51
CA PRO A 189 -7.57 5.57 -2.11
C PRO A 189 -9.09 5.73 -1.94
N ASP A 190 -9.81 6.16 -2.97
CA ASP A 190 -11.27 6.28 -3.00
C ASP A 190 -11.99 4.93 -2.92
N LEU A 191 -11.32 3.81 -3.23
CA LEU A 191 -11.86 2.47 -3.09
C LEU A 191 -11.80 1.94 -1.64
N PHE A 192 -11.14 2.67 -0.75
CA PHE A 192 -10.94 2.26 0.64
C PHE A 192 -11.55 3.27 1.61
N THR A 193 -11.91 2.78 2.79
CA THR A 193 -12.12 3.65 3.95
C THR A 193 -11.00 3.44 4.96
N TYR A 194 -10.76 4.44 5.81
CA TYR A 194 -9.66 4.43 6.76
C TYR A 194 -10.13 4.81 8.16
N LYS A 195 -9.55 4.16 9.17
CA LYS A 195 -9.65 4.53 10.58
C LYS A 195 -8.32 5.10 11.06
N LYS A 196 -8.37 6.28 11.66
CA LYS A 196 -7.20 6.85 12.33
C LYS A 196 -7.08 6.30 13.73
N GLY A 197 -5.86 6.00 14.15
CA GLY A 197 -5.57 5.56 15.50
C GLY A 197 -4.08 5.29 15.71
N VAL A 198 -3.68 5.06 16.95
CA VAL A 198 -2.30 4.69 17.27
C VAL A 198 -2.16 3.18 17.10
N VAL A 199 -1.13 2.76 16.37
CA VAL A 199 -0.77 1.35 16.21
C VAL A 199 0.50 1.07 17.01
N ARG A 200 0.49 -0.04 17.74
CA ARG A 200 1.67 -0.62 18.39
C ARG A 200 1.84 -2.06 17.95
N VAL A 201 3.08 -2.55 17.97
CA VAL A 201 3.42 -3.94 17.64
C VAL A 201 3.96 -4.63 18.88
N GLU A 202 3.46 -5.83 19.15
CA GLU A 202 4.04 -6.71 20.17
C GLU A 202 5.38 -7.26 19.65
N THR A 203 6.47 -7.03 20.37
CA THR A 203 7.82 -7.48 19.98
C THR A 203 8.27 -8.73 20.75
N GLN A 204 7.47 -9.21 21.71
CA GLN A 204 7.84 -10.31 22.59
C GLN A 204 6.71 -11.34 22.77
N GLY A 205 7.09 -12.50 23.29
CA GLY A 205 6.15 -13.54 23.70
C GLY A 205 5.41 -14.22 22.54
N ILE A 206 4.29 -14.87 22.86
CA ILE A 206 3.55 -15.72 21.91
C ILE A 206 2.80 -14.94 20.83
N CYS A 207 2.60 -13.63 21.03
CA CYS A 207 1.91 -12.73 20.11
C CYS A 207 2.89 -11.80 19.38
N VAL A 208 4.19 -12.11 19.35
CA VAL A 208 5.19 -11.33 18.61
C VAL A 208 4.72 -11.10 17.16
N GLY A 209 4.81 -9.85 16.69
CA GLY A 209 4.30 -9.38 15.41
C GLY A 209 2.81 -8.98 15.41
N HIS A 210 2.10 -9.07 16.53
CA HIS A 210 0.69 -8.66 16.60
C HIS A 210 0.53 -7.14 16.55
N THR A 211 -0.31 -6.65 15.63
CA THR A 211 -0.60 -5.22 15.45
C THR A 211 -1.87 -4.81 16.21
N LEU A 212 -1.71 -3.90 17.17
CA LEU A 212 -2.78 -3.44 18.07
C LEU A 212 -3.14 -1.98 17.79
N LEU A 213 -4.39 -1.75 17.40
CA LEU A 213 -4.91 -0.42 17.07
C LEU A 213 -5.77 0.14 18.21
N ASP A 214 -5.34 1.27 18.78
CA ASP A 214 -6.21 2.15 19.55
C ASP A 214 -6.90 3.15 18.62
N GLN A 215 -8.21 2.97 18.42
CA GLN A 215 -9.05 3.84 17.59
C GLN A 215 -9.40 5.18 18.26
N GLY A 216 -9.03 5.40 19.52
CA GLY A 216 -9.37 6.62 20.26
C GLY A 216 -10.85 6.75 20.61
N LEU A 217 -11.64 5.68 20.47
CA LEU A 217 -13.08 5.66 20.81
C LEU A 217 -13.35 5.71 22.31
N LYS A 218 -12.35 5.34 23.12
CA LYS A 218 -12.41 5.34 24.58
C LYS A 218 -11.33 6.24 25.14
N ARG A 219 -11.69 7.07 26.11
CA ARG A 219 -10.70 7.76 26.95
C ARG A 219 -10.19 6.81 28.01
N TRP A 220 -8.88 6.58 28.03
CA TRP A 220 -8.23 5.74 29.04
C TRP A 220 -8.08 6.48 30.37
N ASN A 221 -8.19 5.74 31.49
CA ASN A 221 -8.11 6.31 32.84
C ASN A 221 -6.69 6.79 33.21
N GLY A 222 -5.67 6.34 32.48
CA GLY A 222 -4.26 6.71 32.67
C GLY A 222 -3.46 6.50 31.39
N SER A 223 -2.20 6.94 31.42
CA SER A 223 -1.27 6.72 30.31
C SER A 223 -1.05 5.22 30.08
N ASN A 224 -0.94 4.83 28.82
CA ASN A 224 -0.66 3.47 28.38
C ASN A 224 0.30 3.50 27.18
N PRO A 225 0.77 2.34 26.68
CA PRO A 225 1.75 2.28 25.58
C PRO A 225 1.32 2.97 24.27
N TRP A 226 0.03 3.27 24.05
CA TRP A 226 -0.46 4.01 22.89
C TRP A 226 -0.48 5.52 23.12
N THR A 227 -0.42 5.97 24.36
CA THR A 227 -0.59 7.38 24.73
C THR A 227 0.61 8.21 24.28
N GLY A 228 0.34 9.34 23.61
CA GLY A 228 1.37 10.30 23.20
C GLY A 228 1.94 10.09 21.79
N TYR A 229 1.65 8.96 21.14
CA TYR A 229 2.05 8.72 19.76
C TYR A 229 1.07 9.34 18.76
N SER A 230 1.58 9.67 17.57
CA SER A 230 0.77 10.21 16.48
C SER A 230 -0.05 9.09 15.82
N PRO A 231 -1.32 9.34 15.46
CA PRO A 231 -2.14 8.32 14.81
C PRO A 231 -1.74 8.11 13.35
N VAL A 232 -1.81 6.86 12.90
CA VAL A 232 -1.69 6.44 11.49
C VAL A 232 -3.08 6.17 10.89
N SER A 233 -3.16 5.99 9.58
CA SER A 233 -4.42 5.65 8.89
C SER A 233 -4.45 4.16 8.55
N VAL A 234 -5.30 3.37 9.20
CA VAL A 234 -5.45 1.94 8.93
C VAL A 234 -6.63 1.72 7.97
N ALA A 235 -6.39 1.02 6.86
CA ALA A 235 -7.45 0.65 5.92
C ALA A 235 -8.49 -0.25 6.62
N TRP A 236 -9.77 0.10 6.45
CA TRP A 236 -10.86 -0.44 7.25
C TRP A 236 -11.91 -1.19 6.42
N THR A 237 -12.23 -0.69 5.23
CA THR A 237 -13.05 -1.39 4.23
C THR A 237 -12.47 -1.20 2.84
N VAL A 238 -12.83 -2.09 1.92
CA VAL A 238 -12.51 -2.02 0.49
C VAL A 238 -13.79 -2.30 -0.31
N ASN A 239 -13.95 -1.62 -1.45
CA ASN A 239 -15.05 -1.83 -2.40
C ASN A 239 -14.59 -2.69 -3.58
#